data_AF-A0A0A9D9Z9-F1
#
_entry.id   AF-A0A0A9D9Z9-F1
#
_cell.length_a   1.000
_cell.length_b   1.000
_cell.length_c   1.000
_cell.angle_alpha   90.00
_cell.angle_beta   90.00
_cell.angle_gamma   90.00
#
_symmetry.space_group_name_H-M   'P 1'
#
loop_
_entity.id
_entity.type
_entity.pdbx_description
1 polymer ?
#
loop_
_entity_poly.entity_id
_entity_poly.type
_entity_poly.pdbx_seq_one_letter_code
_entity_poly.pdbx_strand_id
1 'polypeptide(L)'
;MRWQRQRSLEAIMDPQLDGDFSSESLKKFGEIAEKCLADDGRSRPSMGEVLWHLEYVLQLHEAYKRNVDSESFGSGELGFADISFSLPHIREGEEEHHSKPS
;
A
#
# COMPACT_ATOMS: atom_id res chain seq x y z
N MET A 1 13.43 17.46 2.76
CA MET A 1 13.41 16.78 4.09
C MET A 1 14.76 16.15 4.43
N ARG A 2 15.26 16.24 5.68
CA ARG A 2 16.62 15.81 6.13
C ARG A 2 16.93 14.29 6.06
N TRP A 3 15.98 13.44 5.69
CA TRP A 3 15.99 11.99 5.96
C TRP A 3 16.77 11.21 4.89
N GLN A 4 16.76 11.68 3.64
CA GLN A 4 17.66 11.18 2.58
C GLN A 4 19.14 11.38 2.90
N ARG A 5 19.47 12.42 3.67
CA ARG A 5 20.85 12.75 4.05
C ARG A 5 21.37 11.81 5.15
N GLN A 6 20.48 11.07 5.82
CA GLN A 6 20.78 10.18 6.94
C GLN A 6 20.53 8.69 6.66
N ARG A 7 20.09 8.33 5.43
CA ARG A 7 20.12 6.95 4.92
C ARG A 7 19.50 5.86 5.82
N SER A 8 18.54 6.16 6.69
CA SER A 8 17.75 5.09 7.31
C SER A 8 16.29 5.49 7.37
N LEU A 9 15.57 5.07 6.33
CA LEU A 9 14.12 5.00 6.37
C LEU A 9 13.68 3.96 7.41
N GLU A 10 14.53 3.00 7.77
CA GLU A 10 14.25 2.01 8.82
C GLU A 10 14.17 2.63 10.23
N ALA A 11 15.00 3.65 10.51
CA ALA A 11 15.07 4.29 11.82
C ALA A 11 13.78 4.99 12.25
N ILE A 12 12.85 5.19 11.32
CA ILE A 12 11.62 5.95 11.52
C ILE A 12 10.37 5.10 11.26
N MET A 13 10.57 3.83 10.95
CA MET A 13 9.48 2.90 10.76
C MET A 13 8.77 2.65 12.06
N ASP A 14 7.49 2.35 11.93
CA ASP A 14 6.69 1.93 13.06
C ASP A 14 7.31 0.67 13.67
N PRO A 15 7.67 0.68 14.97
CA PRO A 15 8.19 -0.50 15.67
C PRO A 15 7.26 -1.71 15.60
N GLN A 16 5.95 -1.50 15.40
CA GLN A 16 4.97 -2.58 15.27
C GLN A 16 5.07 -3.36 13.96
N LEU A 17 5.80 -2.84 12.96
CA LEU A 17 6.01 -3.55 11.70
C LEU A 17 7.02 -4.69 11.83
N ASP A 18 7.84 -4.73 12.90
CA ASP A 18 8.75 -5.82 13.27
C ASP A 18 9.62 -6.38 12.11
N GLY A 19 9.95 -5.55 11.11
CA GLY A 19 10.70 -6.01 9.94
C GLY A 19 9.87 -6.75 8.87
N ASP A 20 8.54 -6.82 8.98
CA ASP A 20 7.66 -7.33 7.91
C ASP A 20 7.52 -6.33 6.76
N PHE A 21 8.63 -6.02 6.10
CA PHE A 21 8.67 -5.18 4.92
C PHE A 21 9.87 -5.50 4.05
N SER A 22 9.72 -5.32 2.74
CA SER A 22 10.85 -5.36 1.83
C SER A 22 11.61 -4.03 1.89
N SER A 23 12.93 -4.08 1.90
CA SER A 23 13.77 -2.88 1.76
C SER A 23 13.43 -2.10 0.47
N GLU A 24 13.07 -2.82 -0.60
CA GLU A 24 12.73 -2.21 -1.88
C GLU A 24 11.36 -1.54 -1.84
N SER A 25 10.34 -2.20 -1.28
CA SER A 25 9.00 -1.61 -1.14
C SER A 25 9.04 -0.40 -0.21
N LEU A 26 9.79 -0.48 0.89
CA LEU A 26 10.00 0.61 1.82
C LEU A 26 10.64 1.82 1.14
N LYS A 27 11.73 1.60 0.39
CA LYS A 27 12.40 2.69 -0.34
C LYS A 27 11.44 3.37 -1.32
N LYS A 28 10.68 2.59 -2.09
CA LYS A 28 9.70 3.13 -3.04
C LYS A 28 8.59 3.90 -2.35
N PHE A 29 8.11 3.43 -1.20
CA PHE A 29 7.15 4.16 -0.39
C PHE A 29 7.71 5.52 0.09
N GLY A 30 8.96 5.54 0.56
CA GLY A 30 9.63 6.78 0.96
C GLY A 30 9.75 7.79 -0.18
N GLU A 31 10.05 7.34 -1.41
CA GLU A 31 10.15 8.19 -2.60
C GLU A 31 8.84 8.94 -2.90
N ILE A 32 7.69 8.27 -2.81
CA ILE A 32 6.39 8.93 -3.06
C ILE A 32 5.98 9.83 -1.89
N ALA A 33 6.20 9.38 -0.65
CA ALA A 33 5.92 10.18 0.54
C ALA A 33 6.70 11.50 0.54
N GLU A 34 7.95 11.48 0.09
CA GLU A 34 8.74 12.69 -0.07
C GLU A 34 8.12 13.66 -1.08
N LYS A 35 7.75 13.17 -2.27
CA LYS A 35 7.14 14.02 -3.31
C LYS A 35 5.82 14.61 -2.85
N CYS A 36 5.00 13.86 -2.10
CA CYS A 36 3.77 14.36 -1.50
C CYS A 36 4.02 15.49 -0.50
N LEU A 37 5.14 15.46 0.21
CA LEU A 37 5.55 16.44 1.21
C LEU A 37 6.46 17.54 0.65
N ALA A 38 6.55 17.68 -0.67
CA ALA A 38 7.37 18.71 -1.27
C ALA A 38 6.87 20.12 -0.91
N ASP A 39 7.82 21.03 -0.69
CA ASP A 39 7.54 22.42 -0.30
C ASP A 39 6.78 23.17 -1.41
N ASP A 40 7.13 22.92 -2.67
CA ASP A 40 6.43 23.45 -3.84
C ASP A 40 5.27 22.52 -4.24
N GLY A 41 4.04 23.04 -4.19
CA GLY A 41 2.83 22.33 -4.58
C GLY A 41 2.84 21.84 -6.03
N ARG A 42 3.59 22.48 -6.93
CA ARG A 42 3.72 22.05 -8.34
C ARG A 42 4.53 20.77 -8.52
N SER A 43 5.36 20.44 -7.53
CA SER A 43 6.18 19.22 -7.52
C SER A 43 5.48 18.03 -6.84
N ARG A 44 4.32 18.28 -6.20
CA ARG A 44 3.53 17.23 -5.58
C ARG A 44 2.84 16.40 -6.66
N PRO A 45 2.81 15.08 -6.52
CA PRO A 45 2.14 14.19 -7.45
C PRO A 45 0.62 14.41 -7.40
N SER A 46 -0.04 14.14 -8.51
CA SER A 46 -1.48 13.97 -8.56
C SER A 46 -1.90 12.72 -7.78
N MET A 47 -3.15 12.67 -7.32
CA MET A 47 -3.65 11.51 -6.57
C MET A 47 -3.61 10.21 -7.42
N GLY A 48 -3.74 10.31 -8.74
CA GLY A 48 -3.59 9.16 -9.63
C GLY A 48 -2.16 8.61 -9.66
N GLU A 49 -1.15 9.48 -9.71
CA GLU A 49 0.26 9.07 -9.61
C GLU A 49 0.59 8.46 -8.24
N VAL A 50 0.00 9.01 -7.16
CA VAL A 50 0.15 8.43 -5.81
C VAL A 50 -0.42 7.01 -5.77
N LEU A 51 -1.65 6.81 -6.24
CA LEU A 51 -2.30 5.50 -6.27
C LEU A 51 -1.48 4.49 -7.07
N TRP A 52 -1.07 4.86 -8.28
CA TRP A 52 -0.26 3.99 -9.13
C TRP A 52 1.06 3.59 -8.45
N HIS A 53 1.72 4.54 -7.77
CA HIS A 53 2.97 4.26 -7.06
C HIS A 53 2.74 3.36 -5.84
N LEU A 54 1.62 3.50 -5.14
CA LEU A 54 1.25 2.63 -4.01
C LEU A 54 0.89 1.21 -4.47
N GLU A 55 0.19 1.06 -5.59
CA GLU A 55 -0.07 -0.25 -6.21
C GLU A 55 1.24 -0.95 -6.56
N TYR A 56 2.21 -0.21 -7.10
CA TYR A 56 3.55 -0.75 -7.39
C TYR A 56 4.31 -1.15 -6.12
N VAL A 57 4.28 -0.32 -5.07
CA VAL A 57 4.88 -0.65 -3.75
C VAL A 57 4.26 -1.93 -3.18
N LEU A 58 2.94 -2.08 -3.29
CA LEU A 58 2.23 -3.26 -2.81
C LEU A 58 2.68 -4.52 -3.55
N GLN A 59 2.76 -4.46 -4.88
CA GLN A 59 3.25 -5.58 -5.70
C GLN A 59 4.67 -6.04 -5.29
N LEU A 60 5.56 -5.09 -4.98
CA LEU A 60 6.90 -5.40 -4.47
C LEU A 60 6.87 -6.10 -3.11
N HIS A 61 5.99 -5.63 -2.20
CA HIS A 61 5.86 -6.21 -0.88
C HIS A 61 5.24 -7.62 -0.92
N GLU A 62 4.22 -7.85 -1.74
CA GLU A 62 3.62 -9.18 -1.95
C GLU A 62 4.62 -10.17 -2.56
N ALA A 63 5.45 -9.72 -3.50
CA ALA A 63 6.52 -10.54 -4.05
C ALA A 63 7.56 -10.93 -2.98
N TYR A 64 7.88 -10.02 -2.06
CA TYR A 64 8.72 -10.32 -0.90
C TYR A 64 8.10 -11.36 0.02
N LYS A 65 6.82 -11.20 0.41
CA LYS A 65 6.14 -12.15 1.30
C LYS A 65 6.11 -13.57 0.73
N ARG A 66 5.80 -13.70 -0.57
CA ARG A 66 5.84 -15.00 -1.27
C ARG A 66 7.21 -15.68 -1.22
N ASN A 67 8.31 -14.91 -1.18
CA ASN A 67 9.65 -15.47 -1.08
C ASN A 67 10.03 -15.85 0.36
N VAL A 68 9.56 -15.11 1.37
CA VAL A 68 9.79 -15.40 2.79
C VAL A 68 9.07 -16.69 3.21
N ASP A 69 7.87 -16.92 2.69
CA ASP A 69 7.06 -18.11 3.03
C ASP A 69 7.63 -19.42 2.44
N SER A 70 8.56 -19.34 1.48
CA SER A 70 9.17 -20.51 0.82
C SER A 70 10.31 -21.15 1.62
N GLU A 71 10.80 -20.52 2.69
CA GLU A 71 11.92 -21.02 3.50
C GLU A 71 11.45 -21.82 4.74
N SER A 72 10.14 -22.03 4.89
CA SER A 72 9.54 -22.91 5.91
C SER A 72 9.11 -24.24 5.29
N PHE A 73 9.83 -25.31 5.64
CA PHE A 73 9.67 -26.70 5.16
C PHE A 73 8.22 -27.23 5.04
N GLY A 74 7.94 -27.89 3.91
CA GLY A 74 7.22 -29.18 3.87
C GLY A 74 5.74 -29.18 3.45
N SER A 75 5.49 -29.66 2.22
CA SER A 75 4.30 -30.36 1.71
C SER A 75 2.91 -29.95 2.22
N GLY A 76 2.09 -29.37 1.33
CA GLY A 76 0.64 -29.35 1.47
C GLY A 76 -0.08 -28.38 0.54
N GLU A 77 -0.30 -28.81 -0.70
CA GLU A 77 -1.44 -28.52 -1.59
C GLU A 77 -2.35 -27.28 -1.38
N LEU A 78 -2.51 -26.53 -2.49
CA LEU A 78 -3.64 -25.70 -2.98
C LEU A 78 -3.67 -24.18 -2.71
N GLY A 79 -3.73 -23.41 -3.81
CA GLY A 79 -4.21 -22.02 -3.78
C GLY A 79 -3.80 -21.10 -4.93
N PHE A 80 -4.15 -21.45 -6.18
CA PHE A 80 -4.05 -20.56 -7.33
C PHE A 80 -5.29 -19.62 -7.35
N ALA A 81 -5.06 -18.30 -7.34
CA ALA A 81 -6.02 -17.21 -7.61
C ALA A 81 -7.11 -16.87 -6.57
N ASP A 82 -6.86 -15.85 -5.73
CA ASP A 82 -7.82 -14.75 -5.44
C ASP A 82 -7.12 -13.58 -4.70
N ILE A 83 -6.67 -12.55 -5.41
CA ILE A 83 -6.42 -11.19 -4.84
C ILE A 83 -6.92 -10.11 -5.83
N SER A 84 -7.69 -10.50 -6.84
CA SER A 84 -8.47 -9.51 -7.58
C SER A 84 -9.67 -9.14 -6.72
N PHE A 85 -9.64 -7.94 -6.15
CA PHE A 85 -10.84 -7.21 -5.72
C PHE A 85 -11.49 -7.70 -4.41
N SER A 86 -10.79 -7.60 -3.27
CA SER A 86 -11.48 -7.41 -1.99
C SER A 86 -11.56 -5.91 -1.65
N LEU A 87 -12.26 -5.17 -2.50
CA LEU A 87 -12.85 -3.88 -2.10
C LEU A 87 -14.12 -4.23 -1.30
N PRO A 88 -14.22 -3.92 0.00
CA PRO A 88 -15.42 -4.20 0.76
C PRO A 88 -16.60 -3.44 0.16
N HIS A 89 -17.63 -4.21 -0.17
CA HIS A 89 -18.96 -3.79 -0.59
C HIS A 89 -19.46 -2.61 0.25
N ILE A 90 -19.50 -1.41 -0.34
CA ILE A 90 -20.25 -0.28 0.21
C ILE A 90 -21.71 -0.68 0.17
N ARG A 91 -22.31 -0.96 1.34
CA ARG A 91 -23.76 -1.05 1.50
C ARG A 91 -24.32 0.36 1.31
N GLU A 92 -24.99 0.61 0.20
CA GLU A 92 -25.86 1.79 0.08
C GLU A 92 -27.03 1.62 1.05
N GLY A 93 -27.09 2.51 2.04
CA GLY A 93 -28.20 2.59 2.99
C GLY A 93 -29.44 3.13 2.31
N GLU A 94 -30.60 2.57 2.67
CA GLU A 94 -31.92 3.07 2.34
C GLU A 94 -32.08 4.52 2.84
N GLU A 95 -32.26 5.47 1.94
CA GLU A 95 -32.94 6.74 2.24
C GLU A 95 -34.36 6.69 1.63
N GLU A 96 -35.33 6.39 2.49
CA GLU A 96 -36.74 6.66 2.25
C GLU A 96 -36.93 8.18 2.12
N HIS A 97 -37.24 8.65 0.92
CA HIS A 97 -37.88 9.95 0.74
C HIS A 97 -39.24 9.77 0.04
N HIS A 98 -40.25 9.69 0.90
CA HIS A 98 -41.66 9.96 0.65
C HIS A 98 -41.90 11.00 -0.45
N SER A 99 -42.64 10.65 -1.51
CA SER A 99 -43.48 11.59 -2.26
C SER A 99 -44.64 10.86 -2.92
N LYS A 100 -45.86 11.25 -2.51
CA LYS A 100 -47.16 10.66 -2.87
C LYS A 100 -47.53 10.89 -4.34
N PRO A 101 -48.35 10.00 -4.95
CA PRO A 101 -48.85 10.17 -6.31
C PRO A 101 -50.04 11.14 -6.41
N SER A 102 -50.18 11.79 -7.58
CA SER A 102 -51.45 12.33 -8.10
C SER A 102 -51.96 11.43 -9.22
#